data_AF-A0A1C1Z0T0-F1
#
_entry.id   AF-A0A1C1Z0T0-F1
#
_cell.length_a   1.000
_cell.length_b   1.000
_cell.length_c   1.000
_cell.angle_alpha   90.00
_cell.angle_beta   90.00
_cell.angle_gamma   90.00
#
_symmetry.space_group_name_H-M   'P 1'
#
loop_
_entity.id
_entity.type
_entity.pdbx_description
1 polymer ?
#
loop_
_entity_poly.entity_id
_entity_poly.type
_entity_poly.pdbx_seq_one_letter_code
_entity_poly.pdbx_strand_id
1 'polypeptide(L)'
;MPLVPVRLSRLRLIAVLLIASIGGLAVSAAVQPAAAQERVERKSLLQLLFGGGESRKPEPAPPSSRTSRVQKPSRSVVSAPAPEPEPAVEKLENARKILVLGDFLANGAADGLTEAFAKAPGVVVIDRSNGSSGLVRDDYYDWIAEAPAIIDEVDPAIIVVQIGSNDRQQLSVNGSREQVRSPAWMAEYERRTDRFISVLRARKTPLLWVGLPAFKSPSMTTDMVALNGVHRKLVEQAGGEFIDIWDGFVDEEGKFIFTGSDINGQQVRLRGSDGINVTSAGRRKIAFYAEKSARRLLGDAAATGSAAFSTDDMPEIFMPPAPTDTPAAVMRTMPVAMTDPELDGGSALLDGMPGSASMVRSPRDRLVVDGMLPEAPENRADNYAWPRARQ
;
A
#
# COMPACT_ATOMS: atom_id res chain seq x y z
N MET A 1 -77.25 -23.37 44.88
CA MET A 1 -76.78 -24.21 46.01
C MET A 1 -76.10 -25.44 45.44
N PRO A 2 -74.96 -25.87 45.99
CA PRO A 2 -73.61 -25.43 45.59
C PRO A 2 -72.80 -26.63 44.98
N LEU A 3 -71.64 -26.51 44.33
CA LEU A 3 -70.35 -25.97 44.79
C LEU A 3 -69.40 -25.70 43.61
N VAL A 4 -68.47 -24.80 43.90
CA VAL A 4 -67.42 -24.22 43.04
C VAL A 4 -66.11 -25.08 43.16
N PRO A 5 -64.90 -24.62 42.77
CA PRO A 5 -64.06 -25.16 41.69
C PRO A 5 -62.76 -25.84 42.19
N VAL A 6 -61.92 -26.40 41.31
CA VAL A 6 -60.51 -26.69 41.67
C VAL A 6 -59.55 -26.32 40.53
N ARG A 7 -59.00 -25.10 40.61
CA ARG A 7 -57.62 -24.79 40.22
C ARG A 7 -56.71 -25.34 41.31
N LEU A 8 -55.64 -26.08 40.98
CA LEU A 8 -54.36 -26.20 41.73
C LEU A 8 -53.65 -27.52 41.36
N SER A 9 -52.90 -27.54 40.24
CA SER A 9 -52.07 -28.70 39.86
C SER A 9 -50.67 -28.34 39.39
N ARG A 10 -50.08 -27.25 39.92
CA ARG A 10 -48.67 -26.90 39.67
C ARG A 10 -47.79 -26.81 40.92
N LEU A 11 -48.32 -27.08 42.12
CA LEU A 11 -47.53 -27.03 43.36
C LEU A 11 -47.22 -28.40 44.01
N ARG A 12 -47.74 -29.51 43.46
CA ARG A 12 -47.45 -30.87 43.98
C ARG A 12 -46.31 -31.60 43.26
N LEU A 13 -45.75 -31.03 42.19
CA LEU A 13 -44.62 -31.63 41.48
C LEU A 13 -43.24 -31.19 42.00
N ILE A 14 -43.18 -30.19 42.89
CA ILE A 14 -41.92 -29.63 43.42
C ILE A 14 -41.57 -30.16 44.82
N ALA A 15 -42.52 -30.81 45.52
CA ALA A 15 -42.31 -31.31 46.88
C ALA A 15 -41.77 -32.76 46.98
N VAL A 16 -41.61 -33.48 45.86
CA VAL A 16 -41.09 -34.87 45.86
C VAL A 16 -39.60 -34.94 45.48
N LEU A 17 -38.99 -33.84 45.03
CA LEU A 17 -37.57 -33.80 44.63
C LEU A 17 -36.62 -33.22 45.69
N LEU A 18 -37.11 -32.96 46.91
CA LEU A 18 -36.33 -32.30 47.97
C LEU A 18 -36.23 -33.11 49.28
N ILE A 19 -36.58 -34.40 49.25
CA ILE A 19 -36.39 -35.34 50.38
C ILE A 19 -35.74 -36.63 49.84
N ALA A 20 -34.50 -36.52 49.38
CA ALA A 20 -33.59 -37.66 49.20
C ALA A 20 -32.11 -37.25 49.37
N SER A 21 -31.88 -36.17 50.09
CA SER A 21 -30.58 -35.77 50.61
C SER A 21 -30.57 -36.06 52.10
N ILE A 22 -29.68 -36.97 52.52
CA ILE A 22 -29.15 -37.29 53.87
C ILE A 22 -29.22 -38.79 54.13
N GLY A 23 -28.05 -39.45 54.08
CA GLY A 23 -27.83 -40.75 54.71
C GLY A 23 -26.85 -41.66 53.99
N GLY A 24 -25.57 -41.69 54.41
CA GLY A 24 -24.72 -42.87 54.26
C GLY A 24 -23.29 -42.65 53.79
N LEU A 25 -22.40 -42.41 54.76
CA LEU A 25 -20.93 -42.34 54.70
C LEU A 25 -20.22 -43.54 54.00
N ALA A 26 -19.21 -43.19 53.19
CA ALA A 26 -17.82 -43.66 53.17
C ALA A 26 -17.43 -45.16 53.23
N VAL A 27 -16.80 -45.66 52.15
CA VAL A 27 -15.54 -46.44 52.18
C VAL A 27 -14.71 -46.13 50.93
N SER A 28 -13.46 -45.72 51.11
CA SER A 28 -12.47 -45.51 50.05
C SER A 28 -11.75 -46.80 49.71
N ALA A 29 -11.69 -47.18 48.43
CA ALA A 29 -10.68 -48.08 47.90
C ALA A 29 -10.37 -47.70 46.43
N ALA A 30 -9.12 -47.36 46.17
CA ALA A 30 -8.61 -47.02 44.85
C ALA A 30 -8.50 -48.27 43.97
N VAL A 31 -9.09 -48.24 42.78
CA VAL A 31 -8.85 -49.21 41.71
C VAL A 31 -8.80 -48.46 40.37
N GLN A 32 -7.70 -48.62 39.63
CA GLN A 32 -7.47 -48.07 38.29
C GLN A 32 -8.36 -48.77 37.24
N PRO A 33 -8.87 -48.09 36.20
CA PRO A 33 -9.57 -48.78 35.13
C PRO A 33 -8.57 -49.32 34.09
N ALA A 34 -8.53 -50.65 33.97
CA ALA A 34 -7.99 -51.36 32.82
C ALA A 34 -8.96 -51.27 31.65
N ALA A 35 -8.49 -50.83 30.48
CA ALA A 35 -9.24 -50.82 29.24
C ALA A 35 -8.97 -52.11 28.45
N ALA A 36 -10.00 -52.94 28.25
CA ALA A 36 -10.05 -53.96 27.20
C ALA A 36 -11.49 -54.47 27.03
N GLN A 37 -12.20 -53.96 26.02
CA GLN A 37 -13.37 -54.64 25.45
C GLN A 37 -13.08 -54.89 23.96
N GLU A 38 -12.89 -56.16 23.64
CA GLU A 38 -12.63 -56.67 22.30
C GLU A 38 -13.93 -56.74 21.49
N ARG A 39 -13.95 -56.12 20.30
CA ARG A 39 -15.09 -56.08 19.39
C ARG A 39 -14.88 -57.17 18.33
N VAL A 40 -15.70 -58.23 18.36
CA VAL A 40 -15.64 -59.31 17.37
C VAL A 40 -16.30 -58.86 16.06
N GLU A 41 -15.50 -58.69 15.00
CA GLU A 41 -16.01 -58.44 13.64
C GLU A 41 -16.44 -59.75 12.95
N ARG A 42 -17.66 -59.77 12.39
CA ARG A 42 -18.13 -60.86 11.53
C ARG A 42 -17.76 -60.57 10.07
N LYS A 43 -17.16 -61.55 9.40
CA LYS A 43 -16.74 -61.49 7.99
C LYS A 43 -17.94 -61.41 7.05
N SER A 44 -17.81 -60.61 5.99
CA SER A 44 -18.85 -60.39 4.96
C SER A 44 -18.81 -61.47 3.87
N LEU A 45 -19.97 -61.74 3.25
CA LEU A 45 -20.18 -62.72 2.16
C LEU A 45 -19.22 -62.56 0.97
N LEU A 46 -18.71 -61.36 0.70
CA LEU A 46 -17.71 -61.12 -0.34
C LEU A 46 -16.35 -61.77 -0.03
N GLN A 47 -16.03 -61.96 1.25
CA GLN A 47 -14.79 -62.57 1.72
C GLN A 47 -14.82 -64.11 1.66
N LEU A 48 -16.01 -64.70 1.52
CA LEU A 48 -16.21 -66.14 1.28
C LEU A 48 -16.19 -66.51 -0.21
N LEU A 49 -16.47 -65.55 -1.11
CA LEU A 49 -16.54 -65.80 -2.55
C LEU A 49 -15.22 -65.57 -3.30
N PHE A 50 -14.32 -64.73 -2.77
CA PHE A 50 -13.07 -64.34 -3.44
C PHE A 50 -11.81 -64.62 -2.60
N GLY A 51 -11.74 -65.83 -2.01
CA GLY A 51 -10.53 -66.49 -1.47
C GLY A 51 -9.36 -65.58 -1.09
N GLY A 52 -9.36 -65.07 0.14
CA GLY A 52 -8.24 -64.29 0.69
C GLY A 52 -7.04 -65.19 1.01
N GLY A 53 -5.97 -65.05 0.23
CA GLY A 53 -4.69 -65.70 0.47
C GLY A 53 -3.99 -65.16 1.72
N GLU A 54 -3.49 -66.08 2.54
CA GLU A 54 -2.71 -65.82 3.76
C GLU A 54 -1.30 -65.33 3.42
N SER A 55 -1.02 -64.06 3.70
CA SER A 55 0.35 -63.54 3.77
C SER A 55 0.88 -63.72 5.20
N ARG A 56 1.73 -64.72 5.42
CA ARG A 56 2.48 -64.92 6.67
C ARG A 56 3.27 -63.66 7.03
N LYS A 57 3.02 -63.13 8.22
CA LYS A 57 3.76 -62.02 8.84
C LYS A 57 5.05 -62.60 9.48
N PRO A 58 6.26 -62.17 9.10
CA PRO A 58 7.48 -62.58 9.79
C PRO A 58 7.67 -61.79 11.10
N GLU A 59 8.16 -62.48 12.12
CA GLU A 59 8.50 -62.01 13.46
C GLU A 59 9.65 -60.98 13.44
N PRO A 60 9.62 -59.92 14.29
CA PRO A 60 10.65 -58.88 14.25
C PRO A 60 11.94 -59.31 14.96
N ALA A 61 13.04 -59.37 14.20
CA ALA A 61 14.40 -59.48 14.73
C ALA A 61 14.92 -58.14 15.30
N PRO A 62 15.83 -58.14 16.29
CA PRO A 62 16.34 -56.92 16.91
C PRO A 62 17.23 -56.09 15.94
N PRO A 63 17.24 -54.75 16.06
CA PRO A 63 17.95 -53.89 15.11
C PRO A 63 19.47 -53.99 15.27
N SER A 64 20.14 -54.42 14.19
CA SER A 64 21.59 -54.29 14.00
C SER A 64 21.95 -52.82 13.70
N SER A 65 22.87 -52.27 14.49
CA SER A 65 23.49 -50.98 14.26
C SER A 65 24.37 -51.00 13.00
N ARG A 66 23.90 -50.39 11.91
CA ARG A 66 24.74 -50.01 10.77
C ARG A 66 24.89 -48.50 10.73
N THR A 67 26.05 -48.05 11.18
CA THR A 67 26.60 -46.71 10.99
C THR A 67 27.16 -46.57 9.58
N SER A 68 26.54 -45.73 8.75
CA SER A 68 27.25 -45.04 7.65
C SER A 68 26.46 -43.81 7.17
N ARG A 69 26.40 -42.79 8.03
CA ARG A 69 26.01 -41.44 7.61
C ARG A 69 27.22 -40.78 6.96
N VAL A 70 27.29 -40.80 5.63
CA VAL A 70 28.24 -39.97 4.88
C VAL A 70 27.83 -38.51 5.08
N GLN A 71 28.58 -37.79 5.92
CA GLN A 71 28.44 -36.34 6.08
C GLN A 71 28.97 -35.65 4.83
N LYS A 72 28.08 -35.02 4.05
CA LYS A 72 28.46 -34.02 3.06
C LYS A 72 28.97 -32.79 3.83
N PRO A 73 30.19 -32.29 3.59
CA PRO A 73 30.67 -31.09 4.28
C PRO A 73 29.83 -29.90 3.82
N SER A 74 29.02 -29.35 4.73
CA SER A 74 28.40 -28.06 4.54
C SER A 74 29.52 -27.02 4.57
N ARG A 75 29.92 -26.51 3.39
CA ARG A 75 30.66 -25.26 3.32
C ARG A 75 29.76 -24.19 3.91
N SER A 76 30.09 -23.72 5.11
CA SER A 76 29.56 -22.49 5.68
C SER A 76 29.90 -21.36 4.70
N VAL A 77 28.91 -20.93 3.92
CA VAL A 77 28.99 -19.65 3.24
C VAL A 77 28.94 -18.62 4.36
N VAL A 78 30.07 -18.01 4.66
CA VAL A 78 30.13 -16.86 5.57
C VAL A 78 29.29 -15.78 4.90
N SER A 79 28.08 -15.59 5.42
CA SER A 79 27.21 -14.47 5.05
C SER A 79 28.01 -13.20 5.28
N ALA A 80 28.19 -12.40 4.23
CA ALA A 80 28.63 -11.02 4.43
C ALA A 80 27.66 -10.35 5.43
N PRO A 81 28.15 -9.47 6.33
CA PRO A 81 27.29 -8.69 7.20
C PRO A 81 26.27 -7.93 6.36
N ALA A 82 25.00 -7.97 6.77
CA ALA A 82 23.98 -7.16 6.13
C ALA A 82 24.39 -5.68 6.20
N PRO A 83 24.23 -4.90 5.12
CA PRO A 83 24.51 -3.46 5.17
C PRO A 83 23.70 -2.81 6.28
N GLU A 84 24.32 -1.86 6.99
CA GLU A 84 23.64 -1.10 8.04
C GLU A 84 22.39 -0.42 7.46
N PRO A 85 21.25 -0.43 8.18
CA PRO A 85 20.01 0.16 7.69
C PRO A 85 20.21 1.66 7.44
N GLU A 86 19.86 2.13 6.24
CA GLU A 86 19.83 3.57 5.95
C GLU A 86 18.95 4.27 7.00
N PRO A 87 19.36 5.45 7.53
CA PRO A 87 18.57 6.17 8.52
C PRO A 87 17.19 6.52 7.92
N ALA A 88 16.13 6.22 8.67
CA ALA A 88 14.77 6.55 8.25
C ALA A 88 14.61 8.08 8.16
N VAL A 89 14.02 8.55 7.07
CA VAL A 89 13.71 9.97 6.88
C VAL A 89 12.61 10.38 7.85
N GLU A 90 12.91 11.33 8.73
CA GLU A 90 11.93 11.92 9.64
C GLU A 90 10.82 12.66 8.86
N LYS A 91 9.57 12.47 9.29
CA LYS A 91 8.42 13.11 8.65
C LYS A 91 8.21 14.51 9.23
N LEU A 92 7.89 15.48 8.39
CA LEU A 92 7.57 16.84 8.82
C LEU A 92 6.29 16.84 9.66
N GLU A 93 6.22 17.72 10.66
CA GLU A 93 5.00 17.87 11.48
C GLU A 93 3.78 18.28 10.63
N ASN A 94 4.01 19.03 9.56
CA ASN A 94 2.98 19.46 8.60
C ASN A 94 2.84 18.52 7.38
N ALA A 95 3.35 17.28 7.47
CA ALA A 95 3.26 16.31 6.38
C ALA A 95 1.80 16.09 5.95
N ARG A 96 1.57 16.05 4.64
CA ARG A 96 0.27 15.75 4.06
C ARG A 96 -0.04 14.27 4.24
N LYS A 97 -1.25 13.99 4.73
CA LYS A 97 -1.68 12.62 5.08
C LYS A 97 -2.41 11.96 3.92
N ILE A 98 -1.98 10.76 3.54
CA ILE A 98 -2.74 9.84 2.69
C ILE A 98 -3.46 8.86 3.62
N LEU A 99 -4.80 8.93 3.68
CA LEU A 99 -5.60 7.97 4.44
C LEU A 99 -5.94 6.77 3.57
N VAL A 100 -5.64 5.57 4.03
CA VAL A 100 -5.95 4.32 3.31
C VAL A 100 -7.04 3.56 4.06
N LEU A 101 -8.13 3.23 3.36
CA LEU A 101 -9.30 2.53 3.87
C LEU A 101 -9.60 1.26 3.05
N GLY A 102 -10.17 0.25 3.69
CA GLY A 102 -10.66 -0.95 3.02
C GLY A 102 -10.21 -2.26 3.67
N ASP A 103 -10.09 -3.31 2.86
CA ASP A 103 -9.82 -4.67 3.35
C ASP A 103 -8.32 -5.01 3.41
N PHE A 104 -7.97 -6.31 3.47
CA PHE A 104 -6.57 -6.72 3.55
C PHE A 104 -5.72 -6.29 2.33
N LEU A 105 -6.35 -6.04 1.17
CA LEU A 105 -5.63 -5.46 0.04
C LEU A 105 -5.32 -3.98 0.28
N ALA A 106 -6.22 -3.23 0.93
CA ALA A 106 -5.94 -1.84 1.34
C ALA A 106 -4.76 -1.75 2.30
N ASN A 107 -4.67 -2.66 3.29
CA ASN A 107 -3.47 -2.77 4.12
C ASN A 107 -2.20 -2.94 3.25
N GLY A 108 -2.28 -3.83 2.25
CA GLY A 108 -1.20 -4.03 1.29
C GLY A 108 -0.86 -2.78 0.46
N ALA A 109 -1.87 -2.02 0.02
CA ALA A 109 -1.66 -0.73 -0.65
C ALA A 109 -1.02 0.31 0.28
N ALA A 110 -1.43 0.36 1.56
CA ALA A 110 -0.86 1.25 2.56
C ALA A 110 0.62 0.95 2.81
N ASP A 111 1.00 -0.32 2.94
CA ASP A 111 2.40 -0.74 3.06
C ASP A 111 3.22 -0.28 1.84
N GLY A 112 2.72 -0.56 0.63
CA GLY A 112 3.41 -0.18 -0.60
C GLY A 112 3.53 1.34 -0.79
N LEU A 113 2.52 2.11 -0.36
CA LEU A 113 2.54 3.58 -0.40
C LEU A 113 3.52 4.12 0.65
N THR A 114 3.57 3.51 1.84
CA THR A 114 4.52 3.88 2.89
C THR A 114 5.95 3.73 2.39
N GLU A 115 6.25 2.62 1.70
CA GLU A 115 7.54 2.41 1.05
C GLU A 115 7.79 3.44 -0.07
N ALA A 116 6.81 3.68 -0.94
CA ALA A 116 6.92 4.64 -2.05
C ALA A 116 7.22 6.07 -1.60
N PHE A 117 6.67 6.48 -0.46
CA PHE A 117 6.84 7.81 0.12
C PHE A 117 7.83 7.82 1.29
N ALA A 118 8.60 6.76 1.52
CA ALA A 118 9.56 6.69 2.63
C ALA A 118 10.54 7.88 2.61
N LYS A 119 11.07 8.21 1.42
CA LYS A 119 12.03 9.30 1.20
C LYS A 119 11.40 10.70 1.02
N ALA A 120 10.07 10.81 1.13
CA ALA A 120 9.35 12.09 1.07
C ALA A 120 8.97 12.54 2.49
N PRO A 121 9.69 13.51 3.09
CA PRO A 121 9.43 13.93 4.47
C PRO A 121 8.07 14.65 4.61
N GLY A 122 7.55 15.26 3.53
CA GLY A 122 6.27 15.95 3.50
C GLY A 122 5.03 15.06 3.31
N VAL A 123 5.18 13.73 3.29
CA VAL A 123 4.06 12.79 3.14
C VAL A 123 4.09 11.73 4.23
N VAL A 124 2.94 11.48 4.82
CA VAL A 124 2.70 10.36 5.74
C VAL A 124 1.51 9.54 5.26
N VAL A 125 1.62 8.22 5.35
CA VAL A 125 0.54 7.29 5.01
C VAL A 125 -0.08 6.80 6.32
N ILE A 126 -1.40 6.91 6.42
CA ILE A 126 -2.18 6.50 7.59
C ILE A 126 -3.06 5.32 7.19
N ASP A 127 -2.71 4.14 7.69
CA ASP A 127 -3.49 2.91 7.48
C ASP A 127 -4.63 2.84 8.51
N ARG A 128 -5.87 2.81 8.01
CA ARG A 128 -7.08 2.59 8.78
C ARG A 128 -7.89 1.44 8.17
N SER A 129 -7.22 0.49 7.50
CA SER A 129 -7.84 -0.71 6.94
C SER A 129 -8.35 -1.68 8.02
N ASN A 130 -9.34 -2.47 7.64
CA ASN A 130 -9.86 -3.58 8.42
C ASN A 130 -9.89 -4.84 7.54
N GLY A 131 -8.96 -5.77 7.81
CA GLY A 131 -8.62 -6.85 6.89
C GLY A 131 -9.76 -7.77 6.45
N SER A 132 -10.74 -8.01 7.31
CA SER A 132 -11.88 -8.90 7.01
C SER A 132 -13.16 -8.14 6.64
N SER A 133 -13.07 -6.82 6.51
CA SER A 133 -14.21 -5.97 6.16
C SER A 133 -14.54 -6.00 4.67
N GLY A 134 -15.67 -5.40 4.33
CA GLY A 134 -16.22 -5.27 2.99
C GLY A 134 -17.48 -4.38 3.02
N LEU A 135 -18.13 -4.17 1.89
CA LEU A 135 -19.39 -3.43 1.80
C LEU A 135 -20.63 -4.33 1.99
N VAL A 136 -20.49 -5.66 1.96
CA VAL A 136 -21.62 -6.59 2.15
C VAL A 136 -21.99 -6.76 3.63
N ARG A 137 -20.99 -6.88 4.51
CA ARG A 137 -21.18 -7.15 5.93
C ARG A 137 -21.04 -5.88 6.78
N ASP A 138 -22.06 -5.05 6.73
CA ASP A 138 -22.23 -3.88 7.60
C ASP A 138 -22.33 -4.28 9.09
N ASP A 139 -22.83 -5.48 9.36
CA ASP A 139 -22.86 -6.10 10.69
C ASP A 139 -21.48 -6.41 11.28
N TYR A 140 -20.46 -6.57 10.42
CA TYR A 140 -19.08 -6.78 10.85
C TYR A 140 -18.32 -5.46 10.99
N TYR A 141 -18.40 -4.60 9.98
CA TYR A 141 -17.77 -3.28 9.99
C TYR A 141 -18.51 -2.34 9.03
N ASP A 142 -19.20 -1.33 9.58
CA ASP A 142 -19.98 -0.37 8.80
C ASP A 142 -19.11 0.80 8.34
N TRP A 143 -18.48 0.65 7.17
CA TRP A 143 -17.68 1.71 6.55
C TRP A 143 -18.43 3.04 6.36
N ILE A 144 -19.75 3.02 6.15
CA ILE A 144 -20.55 4.23 5.94
C ILE A 144 -20.69 4.99 7.27
N ALA A 145 -20.80 4.28 8.39
CA ALA A 145 -20.88 4.87 9.72
C ALA A 145 -19.52 5.29 10.29
N GLU A 146 -18.47 4.50 10.03
CA GLU A 146 -17.14 4.69 10.64
C GLU A 146 -16.28 5.73 9.91
N ALA A 147 -16.34 5.78 8.57
CA ALA A 147 -15.46 6.64 7.77
C ALA A 147 -15.51 8.14 8.11
N PRO A 148 -16.67 8.76 8.44
CA PRO A 148 -16.71 10.17 8.83
C PRO A 148 -15.81 10.47 10.03
N ALA A 149 -15.86 9.65 11.08
CA ALA A 149 -15.07 9.86 12.28
C ALA A 149 -13.56 9.71 12.00
N ILE A 150 -13.19 8.73 11.17
CA ILE A 150 -11.79 8.53 10.76
C ILE A 150 -11.28 9.72 9.94
N ILE A 151 -12.09 10.22 9.00
CA ILE A 151 -11.72 11.38 8.17
C ILE A 151 -11.56 12.62 9.03
N ASP A 152 -12.44 12.82 10.02
CA ASP A 152 -12.40 13.96 10.94
C ASP A 152 -11.20 13.91 11.89
N GLU A 153 -10.83 12.71 12.37
CA GLU A 153 -9.64 12.49 13.19
C GLU A 153 -8.35 12.72 12.40
N VAL A 154 -8.27 12.15 11.18
CA VAL A 154 -7.04 12.13 10.40
C VAL A 154 -6.83 13.45 9.66
N ASP A 155 -7.88 14.11 9.19
CA ASP A 155 -7.83 15.26 8.27
C ASP A 155 -6.92 15.00 7.04
N PRO A 156 -7.31 14.05 6.16
CA PRO A 156 -6.46 13.60 5.08
C PRO A 156 -6.43 14.57 3.89
N ALA A 157 -5.25 14.67 3.26
CA ALA A 157 -5.08 15.34 1.99
C ALA A 157 -5.64 14.53 0.81
N ILE A 158 -5.58 13.19 0.91
CA ILE A 158 -6.04 12.23 -0.10
C ILE A 158 -6.62 11.02 0.63
N ILE A 159 -7.72 10.49 0.12
CA ILE A 159 -8.28 9.21 0.55
C ILE A 159 -7.99 8.17 -0.54
N VAL A 160 -7.39 7.05 -0.14
CA VAL A 160 -7.17 5.87 -0.97
C VAL A 160 -8.06 4.75 -0.44
N VAL A 161 -8.82 4.11 -1.33
CA VAL A 161 -9.68 2.98 -0.98
C VAL A 161 -9.28 1.75 -1.77
N GLN A 162 -9.23 0.60 -1.13
CA GLN A 162 -9.20 -0.70 -1.81
C GLN A 162 -10.05 -1.71 -1.02
N ILE A 163 -11.24 -2.02 -1.55
CA ILE A 163 -12.22 -2.82 -0.81
C ILE A 163 -13.04 -3.68 -1.77
N GLY A 164 -13.38 -4.89 -1.32
CA GLY A 164 -14.34 -5.77 -2.01
C GLY A 164 -13.87 -7.22 -2.15
N SER A 165 -12.64 -7.53 -1.72
CA SER A 165 -12.09 -8.90 -1.75
C SER A 165 -12.93 -9.89 -0.92
N ASN A 166 -13.56 -9.39 0.14
CA ASN A 166 -14.41 -10.17 1.05
C ASN A 166 -15.91 -10.12 0.70
N ASP A 167 -16.32 -9.31 -0.28
CA ASP A 167 -17.74 -9.04 -0.61
C ASP A 167 -18.41 -10.15 -1.41
N ARG A 168 -17.74 -11.29 -1.58
CA ARG A 168 -18.23 -12.43 -2.34
C ARG A 168 -19.20 -13.30 -1.53
N GLN A 169 -20.19 -12.65 -0.91
CA GLN A 169 -21.13 -13.26 0.03
C GLN A 169 -22.57 -12.89 -0.33
N GLN A 170 -23.51 -13.75 0.07
CA GLN A 170 -24.94 -13.44 -0.09
C GLN A 170 -25.28 -12.15 0.64
N LEU A 171 -26.16 -11.36 0.04
CA LEU A 171 -26.62 -10.10 0.60
C LEU A 171 -28.12 -10.19 0.89
N SER A 172 -28.54 -9.71 2.05
CA SER A 172 -29.96 -9.63 2.40
C SER A 172 -30.59 -8.39 1.78
N VAL A 173 -31.42 -8.56 0.75
CA VAL A 173 -32.14 -7.47 0.08
C VAL A 173 -33.62 -7.64 0.35
N ASN A 174 -34.25 -6.66 0.99
CA ASN A 174 -35.69 -6.69 1.30
C ASN A 174 -36.17 -7.99 1.98
N GLY A 175 -35.36 -8.54 2.88
CA GLY A 175 -35.65 -9.79 3.60
C GLY A 175 -35.34 -11.08 2.82
N SER A 176 -34.89 -10.99 1.57
CA SER A 176 -34.46 -12.14 0.75
C SER A 176 -32.95 -12.25 0.68
N ARG A 177 -32.41 -13.48 0.74
CA ARG A 177 -30.98 -13.71 0.53
C ARG A 177 -30.68 -13.81 -0.96
N GLU A 178 -30.04 -12.78 -1.48
CA GLU A 178 -29.64 -12.68 -2.87
C GLU A 178 -28.28 -13.33 -3.10
N GLN A 179 -28.20 -14.10 -4.19
CA GLN A 179 -26.94 -14.71 -4.61
C GLN A 179 -25.98 -13.65 -5.13
N VAL A 180 -24.68 -13.85 -4.89
CA VAL A 180 -23.61 -12.97 -5.38
C VAL A 180 -23.78 -12.74 -6.88
N ARG A 181 -23.77 -11.46 -7.28
CA ARG A 181 -24.00 -10.99 -8.65
C ARG A 181 -25.39 -11.25 -9.26
N SER A 182 -26.41 -11.65 -8.48
CA SER A 182 -27.79 -11.55 -8.96
C SER A 182 -28.12 -10.08 -9.28
N PRO A 183 -29.09 -9.78 -10.16
CA PRO A 183 -29.46 -8.40 -10.44
C PRO A 183 -29.82 -7.58 -9.19
N ALA A 184 -30.54 -8.18 -8.24
CA ALA A 184 -30.89 -7.53 -6.97
C ALA A 184 -29.67 -7.35 -6.05
N TRP A 185 -28.76 -8.33 -6.01
CA TRP A 185 -27.49 -8.21 -5.30
C TRP A 185 -26.64 -7.05 -5.84
N MET A 186 -26.49 -6.98 -7.17
CA MET A 186 -25.70 -5.92 -7.84
C MET A 186 -26.30 -4.54 -7.58
N ALA A 187 -27.62 -4.40 -7.68
CA ALA A 187 -28.29 -3.13 -7.41
C ALA A 187 -28.07 -2.64 -5.97
N GLU A 188 -28.16 -3.53 -4.98
CA GLU A 188 -27.89 -3.17 -3.58
C GLU A 188 -26.40 -2.91 -3.33
N TYR A 189 -25.50 -3.66 -3.96
CA TYR A 189 -24.06 -3.41 -3.89
C TYR A 189 -23.68 -2.05 -4.49
N GLU A 190 -24.24 -1.69 -5.66
CA GLU A 190 -24.10 -0.36 -6.26
C GLU A 190 -24.59 0.72 -5.30
N ARG A 191 -25.77 0.55 -4.69
CA ARG A 191 -26.33 1.50 -3.73
C ARG A 191 -25.43 1.69 -2.50
N ARG A 192 -24.88 0.61 -1.95
CA ARG A 192 -23.96 0.69 -0.79
C ARG A 192 -22.64 1.36 -1.16
N THR A 193 -22.10 1.03 -2.33
CA THR A 193 -20.87 1.64 -2.86
C THR A 193 -21.06 3.14 -3.07
N ASP A 194 -22.16 3.55 -3.72
CA ASP A 194 -22.49 4.96 -3.95
C ASP A 194 -22.63 5.77 -2.66
N ARG A 195 -23.30 5.20 -1.65
CA ARG A 195 -23.38 5.81 -0.31
C ARG A 195 -22.02 5.96 0.35
N PHE A 196 -21.16 4.95 0.24
CA PHE A 196 -19.82 5.02 0.81
C PHE A 196 -18.99 6.09 0.10
N ILE A 197 -18.99 6.14 -1.23
CA ILE A 197 -18.32 7.19 -2.01
C ILE A 197 -18.84 8.58 -1.63
N SER A 198 -20.16 8.74 -1.47
CA SER A 198 -20.78 10.00 -1.05
C SER A 198 -20.26 10.47 0.31
N VAL A 199 -20.10 9.56 1.28
CA VAL A 199 -19.50 9.86 2.59
C VAL A 199 -18.05 10.33 2.44
N LEU A 200 -17.23 9.60 1.68
CA LEU A 200 -15.81 9.93 1.49
C LEU A 200 -15.62 11.27 0.78
N ARG A 201 -16.54 11.63 -0.13
CA ARG A 201 -16.47 12.85 -0.95
C ARG A 201 -17.14 14.07 -0.33
N ALA A 202 -17.79 13.93 0.82
CA ALA A 202 -18.53 15.02 1.47
C ALA A 202 -17.67 16.27 1.71
N ARG A 203 -16.38 16.10 2.07
CA ARG A 203 -15.41 17.18 2.30
C ARG A 203 -14.63 17.61 1.04
N LYS A 204 -14.97 17.08 -0.13
CA LYS A 204 -14.25 17.27 -1.41
C LYS A 204 -12.79 16.82 -1.39
N THR A 205 -12.41 15.96 -0.45
CA THR A 205 -11.09 15.33 -0.43
C THR A 205 -10.91 14.48 -1.68
N PRO A 206 -9.77 14.58 -2.40
CA PRO A 206 -9.47 13.70 -3.52
C PRO A 206 -9.59 12.22 -3.14
N LEU A 207 -10.25 11.45 -3.99
CA LEU A 207 -10.50 10.02 -3.80
C LEU A 207 -9.81 9.23 -4.90
N LEU A 208 -8.90 8.34 -4.51
CA LEU A 208 -8.29 7.34 -5.37
C LEU A 208 -8.84 5.97 -4.98
N TRP A 209 -9.49 5.27 -5.91
CA TRP A 209 -10.02 3.94 -5.66
C TRP A 209 -9.19 2.90 -6.41
N VAL A 210 -8.42 2.11 -5.68
CA VAL A 210 -7.58 1.06 -6.24
C VAL A 210 -8.41 -0.15 -6.59
N GLY A 211 -8.30 -0.62 -7.82
CA GLY A 211 -9.00 -1.81 -8.30
C GLY A 211 -8.60 -3.07 -7.53
N LEU A 212 -9.46 -4.08 -7.61
CA LEU A 212 -9.22 -5.41 -7.08
C LEU A 212 -8.49 -6.25 -8.13
N PRO A 213 -7.42 -6.97 -7.78
CA PRO A 213 -6.66 -7.71 -8.76
C PRO A 213 -7.22 -9.14 -8.92
N ALA A 214 -6.66 -9.90 -9.87
CA ALA A 214 -7.02 -11.31 -10.03
C ALA A 214 -6.56 -12.18 -8.86
N PHE A 215 -7.29 -13.28 -8.65
CA PHE A 215 -7.06 -14.31 -7.64
C PHE A 215 -6.91 -15.70 -8.28
N LYS A 216 -6.28 -16.64 -7.57
CA LYS A 216 -6.07 -18.00 -8.10
C LYS A 216 -7.37 -18.71 -8.48
N SER A 217 -8.46 -18.44 -7.76
CA SER A 217 -9.78 -19.00 -8.07
C SER A 217 -10.42 -18.26 -9.25
N PRO A 218 -10.80 -18.95 -10.34
CA PRO A 218 -11.48 -18.32 -11.48
C PRO A 218 -12.81 -17.67 -11.12
N SER A 219 -13.58 -18.26 -10.19
CA SER A 219 -14.83 -17.66 -9.72
C SER A 219 -14.58 -16.37 -8.95
N MET A 220 -13.50 -16.33 -8.16
CA MET A 220 -13.11 -15.13 -7.43
C MET A 220 -12.70 -14.00 -8.37
N THR A 221 -11.84 -14.32 -9.34
CA THR A 221 -11.43 -13.40 -10.39
C THR A 221 -12.63 -12.84 -11.15
N THR A 222 -13.60 -13.68 -11.52
CA THR A 222 -14.84 -13.24 -12.19
C THR A 222 -15.64 -12.28 -11.32
N ASP A 223 -15.73 -12.54 -10.02
CA ASP A 223 -16.42 -11.64 -9.10
C ASP A 223 -15.69 -10.29 -9.00
N MET A 224 -14.35 -10.28 -8.93
CA MET A 224 -13.55 -9.02 -8.89
C MET A 224 -13.73 -8.18 -10.15
N VAL A 225 -13.83 -8.79 -11.34
CA VAL A 225 -14.13 -8.07 -12.59
C VAL A 225 -15.46 -7.32 -12.46
N ALA A 226 -16.50 -7.98 -11.95
CA ALA A 226 -17.82 -7.36 -11.78
C ALA A 226 -17.78 -6.22 -10.75
N LEU A 227 -17.12 -6.42 -9.60
CA LEU A 227 -17.01 -5.38 -8.58
C LEU A 227 -16.18 -4.18 -9.06
N ASN A 228 -15.07 -4.41 -9.76
CA ASN A 228 -14.28 -3.34 -10.39
C ASN A 228 -15.11 -2.52 -11.38
N GLY A 229 -16.01 -3.17 -12.14
CA GLY A 229 -16.93 -2.47 -13.03
C GLY A 229 -17.85 -1.49 -12.28
N VAL A 230 -18.39 -1.92 -11.14
CA VAL A 230 -19.20 -1.07 -10.25
C VAL A 230 -18.37 0.07 -9.67
N HIS A 231 -17.21 -0.26 -9.08
CA HIS A 231 -16.34 0.72 -8.44
C HIS A 231 -15.90 1.79 -9.42
N ARG A 232 -15.37 1.40 -10.59
CA ARG A 232 -14.94 2.33 -11.63
C ARG A 232 -16.06 3.29 -12.02
N LYS A 233 -17.23 2.75 -12.40
CA LYS A 233 -18.40 3.53 -12.81
C LYS A 233 -18.77 4.58 -11.76
N LEU A 234 -18.95 4.18 -10.50
CA LEU A 234 -19.45 5.08 -9.45
C LEU A 234 -18.38 6.08 -8.98
N VAL A 235 -17.12 5.66 -8.87
CA VAL A 235 -16.02 6.54 -8.46
C VAL A 235 -15.80 7.64 -9.48
N GLU A 236 -15.76 7.29 -10.76
CA GLU A 236 -15.58 8.27 -11.85
C GLU A 236 -16.79 9.22 -11.94
N GLN A 237 -18.02 8.71 -11.78
CA GLN A 237 -19.24 9.54 -11.72
C GLN A 237 -19.21 10.55 -10.57
N ALA A 238 -18.61 10.20 -9.43
CA ALA A 238 -18.44 11.07 -8.28
C ALA A 238 -17.22 12.01 -8.37
N GLY A 239 -16.47 11.98 -9.48
CA GLY A 239 -15.26 12.77 -9.69
C GLY A 239 -14.07 12.31 -8.85
N GLY A 240 -14.05 11.04 -8.45
CA GLY A 240 -12.86 10.32 -7.99
C GLY A 240 -12.10 9.70 -9.16
N GLU A 241 -10.93 9.14 -8.86
CA GLU A 241 -10.10 8.45 -9.85
C GLU A 241 -10.04 6.96 -9.54
N PHE A 242 -10.44 6.12 -10.50
CA PHE A 242 -10.26 4.67 -10.39
C PHE A 242 -8.87 4.28 -10.90
N ILE A 243 -8.09 3.65 -10.02
CA ILE A 243 -6.74 3.18 -10.30
C ILE A 243 -6.82 1.72 -10.72
N ASP A 244 -6.77 1.48 -12.03
CA ASP A 244 -6.78 0.13 -12.58
C ASP A 244 -5.42 -0.54 -12.40
N ILE A 245 -5.42 -1.68 -11.71
CA ILE A 245 -4.23 -2.49 -11.46
C ILE A 245 -4.27 -3.85 -12.16
N TRP A 246 -5.34 -4.15 -12.91
CA TRP A 246 -5.67 -5.50 -13.37
C TRP A 246 -4.53 -6.17 -14.11
N ASP A 247 -4.01 -5.48 -15.14
CA ASP A 247 -2.94 -5.96 -16.03
C ASP A 247 -1.61 -6.21 -15.29
N GLY A 248 -1.44 -5.63 -14.10
CA GLY A 248 -0.29 -5.88 -13.25
C GLY A 248 -0.29 -7.27 -12.60
N PHE A 249 -1.42 -7.96 -12.61
CA PHE A 249 -1.67 -9.19 -11.86
C PHE A 249 -2.26 -10.33 -12.69
N VAL A 250 -2.22 -10.20 -14.01
CA VAL A 250 -2.64 -11.22 -14.96
C VAL A 250 -1.60 -11.45 -16.05
N ASP A 251 -1.70 -12.58 -16.73
CA ASP A 251 -0.96 -12.86 -17.97
C ASP A 251 -1.63 -12.20 -19.19
N GLU A 252 -1.07 -12.44 -20.37
CA GLU A 252 -1.56 -11.90 -21.65
C GLU A 252 -2.99 -12.36 -21.98
N GLU A 253 -3.44 -13.49 -21.42
CA GLU A 253 -4.80 -13.99 -21.57
C GLU A 253 -5.74 -13.54 -20.44
N GLY A 254 -5.29 -12.65 -19.54
CA GLY A 254 -6.08 -12.14 -18.43
C GLY A 254 -6.26 -13.12 -17.27
N LYS A 255 -5.45 -14.18 -17.20
CA LYS A 255 -5.50 -15.18 -16.11
C LYS A 255 -4.55 -14.81 -14.99
N PHE A 256 -4.89 -15.27 -13.79
CA PHE A 256 -4.09 -15.06 -12.59
C PHE A 256 -2.64 -15.55 -12.72
N ILE A 257 -1.70 -14.73 -12.24
CA ILE A 257 -0.27 -15.06 -12.14
C ILE A 257 0.23 -15.04 -10.68
N PHE A 258 1.18 -15.91 -10.37
CA PHE A 258 1.93 -15.86 -9.11
C PHE A 258 3.14 -14.92 -9.16
N THR A 259 3.76 -14.84 -10.33
CA THR A 259 5.01 -14.13 -10.61
C THR A 259 4.75 -13.18 -11.76
N GLY A 260 5.26 -11.97 -11.66
CA GLY A 260 5.21 -10.97 -12.72
C GLY A 260 6.29 -9.91 -12.50
N SER A 261 6.36 -8.94 -13.41
CA SER A 261 7.29 -7.83 -13.27
C SER A 261 6.98 -6.98 -12.03
N ASP A 262 8.01 -6.62 -11.27
CA ASP A 262 7.97 -5.59 -10.24
C ASP A 262 7.97 -4.18 -10.86
N ILE A 263 8.10 -3.15 -10.03
CA ILE A 263 8.15 -1.75 -10.47
C ILE A 263 9.39 -1.42 -11.32
N ASN A 264 10.43 -2.27 -11.28
CA ASN A 264 11.68 -2.14 -12.02
C ASN A 264 11.72 -3.06 -13.25
N GLY A 265 10.64 -3.79 -13.53
CA GLY A 265 10.55 -4.76 -14.63
C GLY A 265 11.07 -6.17 -14.31
N GLN A 266 11.62 -6.41 -13.11
CA GLN A 266 12.18 -7.70 -12.71
C GLN A 266 11.09 -8.72 -12.38
N GLN A 267 11.25 -9.97 -12.81
CA GLN A 267 10.30 -11.04 -12.48
C GLN A 267 10.41 -11.43 -11.00
N VAL A 268 9.35 -11.16 -10.24
CA VAL A 268 9.26 -11.45 -8.80
C VAL A 268 7.92 -12.09 -8.47
N ARG A 269 7.87 -12.77 -7.33
CA ARG A 269 6.61 -13.33 -6.83
C ARG A 269 5.73 -12.19 -6.29
N LEU A 270 4.54 -12.01 -6.87
CA LEU A 270 3.56 -10.96 -6.52
C LEU A 270 2.45 -11.47 -5.58
N ARG A 271 2.24 -12.79 -5.54
CA ARG A 271 1.18 -13.45 -4.76
C ARG A 271 1.71 -14.51 -3.81
N GLY A 272 1.05 -14.68 -2.67
CA GLY A 272 1.27 -15.77 -1.73
C GLY A 272 1.07 -17.14 -2.38
N SER A 273 1.50 -18.21 -1.70
CA SER A 273 1.27 -19.59 -2.15
C SER A 273 -0.21 -19.97 -2.19
N ASP A 274 -1.02 -19.32 -1.35
CA ASP A 274 -2.48 -19.41 -1.33
C ASP A 274 -3.16 -18.82 -2.57
N GLY A 275 -2.48 -17.89 -3.26
CA GLY A 275 -3.05 -17.14 -4.38
C GLY A 275 -4.10 -16.12 -3.96
N ILE A 276 -4.08 -15.70 -2.68
CA ILE A 276 -4.95 -14.69 -2.08
C ILE A 276 -4.11 -13.53 -1.56
N ASN A 277 -3.14 -13.82 -0.70
CA ASN A 277 -2.30 -12.79 -0.10
C ASN A 277 -1.34 -12.19 -1.13
N VAL A 278 -0.95 -10.94 -0.90
CA VAL A 278 0.05 -10.23 -1.71
C VAL A 278 1.41 -10.22 -1.00
N THR A 279 2.48 -10.46 -1.74
CA THR A 279 3.85 -10.36 -1.21
C THR A 279 4.24 -8.88 -1.04
N SER A 280 5.35 -8.59 -0.38
CA SER A 280 5.90 -7.22 -0.31
C SER A 280 6.06 -6.59 -1.70
N ALA A 281 6.65 -7.31 -2.66
CA ALA A 281 6.76 -6.83 -4.04
C ALA A 281 5.39 -6.61 -4.71
N GLY A 282 4.41 -7.48 -4.44
CA GLY A 282 3.03 -7.30 -4.89
C GLY A 282 2.38 -6.04 -4.32
N ARG A 283 2.54 -5.79 -3.02
CA ARG A 283 2.08 -4.59 -2.30
C ARG A 283 2.69 -3.31 -2.89
N ARG A 284 4.01 -3.31 -3.08
CA ARG A 284 4.73 -2.20 -3.73
C ARG A 284 4.24 -1.93 -5.15
N LYS A 285 3.95 -3.00 -5.92
CA LYS A 285 3.37 -2.91 -7.26
C LYS A 285 1.95 -2.33 -7.23
N ILE A 286 1.08 -2.74 -6.31
CA ILE A 286 -0.25 -2.13 -6.14
C ILE A 286 -0.12 -0.62 -5.92
N ALA A 287 0.72 -0.23 -4.95
CA ALA A 287 0.94 1.17 -4.63
C ALA A 287 1.50 1.98 -5.80
N PHE A 288 2.37 1.38 -6.63
CA PHE A 288 2.96 2.03 -7.81
C PHE A 288 1.91 2.56 -8.79
N TYR A 289 0.80 1.84 -9.00
CA TYR A 289 -0.28 2.33 -9.87
C TYR A 289 -0.95 3.60 -9.31
N ALA A 290 -1.12 3.71 -8.00
CA ALA A 290 -1.70 4.88 -7.35
C ALA A 290 -0.70 6.03 -7.14
N GLU A 291 0.59 5.71 -7.15
CA GLU A 291 1.68 6.62 -6.80
C GLU A 291 1.71 7.87 -7.68
N LYS A 292 1.56 7.71 -9.00
CA LYS A 292 1.56 8.85 -9.94
C LYS A 292 0.45 9.84 -9.60
N SER A 293 -0.76 9.35 -9.37
CA SER A 293 -1.93 10.17 -9.07
C SER A 293 -1.82 10.80 -7.67
N ALA A 294 -1.31 10.06 -6.69
CA ALA A 294 -1.02 10.59 -5.36
C ALA A 294 0.03 11.72 -5.42
N ARG A 295 1.16 11.52 -6.10
CA ARG A 295 2.20 12.56 -6.26
C ARG A 295 1.65 13.81 -6.94
N ARG A 296 0.84 13.65 -8.00
CA ARG A 296 0.18 14.76 -8.69
C ARG A 296 -0.72 15.59 -7.76
N LEU A 297 -1.45 14.92 -6.87
CA LEU A 297 -2.37 15.57 -5.92
C LEU A 297 -1.63 16.20 -4.72
N LEU A 298 -0.51 15.63 -4.30
CA LEU A 298 0.30 16.14 -3.18
C LEU A 298 1.23 17.28 -3.57
N GLY A 299 1.62 17.37 -4.84
CA GLY A 299 2.54 18.39 -5.34
C GLY A 299 3.90 18.32 -4.63
N ASP A 300 4.41 19.47 -4.22
CA ASP A 300 5.74 19.61 -3.61
C ASP A 300 5.93 18.81 -2.33
N ALA A 301 4.84 18.50 -1.60
CA ALA A 301 4.91 17.65 -0.41
C ALA A 301 5.48 16.25 -0.71
N ALA A 302 5.26 15.74 -1.93
CA ALA A 302 5.74 14.44 -2.38
C ALA A 302 7.18 14.44 -2.91
N ALA A 303 7.85 15.59 -2.97
CA ALA A 303 9.22 15.69 -3.47
C ALA A 303 10.22 15.02 -2.51
N THR A 304 11.14 14.27 -3.08
CA THR A 304 12.27 13.66 -2.36
C THR A 304 13.38 14.70 -2.21
N GLY A 305 13.84 14.95 -0.99
CA GLY A 305 14.89 15.94 -0.73
C GLY A 305 14.38 17.37 -0.49
N SER A 306 13.06 17.59 -0.50
CA SER A 306 12.47 18.78 0.10
C SER A 306 12.48 18.63 1.61
N ALA A 307 13.67 18.75 2.21
CA ALA A 307 13.72 19.29 3.56
C ALA A 307 12.93 20.60 3.52
N ALA A 308 12.01 20.79 4.47
CA ALA A 308 11.36 22.08 4.63
C ALA A 308 12.47 23.12 4.61
N PHE A 309 12.44 24.04 3.64
CA PHE A 309 13.22 25.25 3.75
C PHE A 309 12.63 25.96 4.97
N SER A 310 13.21 25.73 6.14
CA SER A 310 13.01 26.61 7.28
C SER A 310 13.32 28.01 6.77
N THR A 311 12.50 28.99 7.10
CA THR A 311 12.76 30.39 6.73
C THR A 311 14.15 30.88 7.17
N ASP A 312 14.79 30.16 8.11
CA ASP A 312 16.18 30.38 8.56
C ASP A 312 17.26 29.83 7.61
N ASP A 313 16.94 28.88 6.71
CA ASP A 313 17.88 28.24 5.76
C ASP A 313 17.75 28.75 4.33
N MET A 314 16.93 29.78 4.10
CA MET A 314 16.93 30.49 2.84
C MET A 314 18.23 31.31 2.76
N PRO A 315 19.12 31.11 1.75
CA PRO A 315 20.12 32.11 1.46
C PRO A 315 19.38 33.42 1.31
N GLU A 316 19.74 34.41 2.12
CA GLU A 316 19.24 35.77 1.99
C GLU A 316 19.37 36.12 0.51
N ILE A 317 18.23 36.17 -0.21
CA ILE A 317 18.25 36.55 -1.61
C ILE A 317 18.59 38.03 -1.56
N PHE A 318 19.89 38.31 -1.61
CA PHE A 318 20.43 39.63 -1.79
C PHE A 318 20.04 39.99 -3.22
N MET A 319 18.83 40.52 -3.38
CA MET A 319 18.50 41.24 -4.60
C MET A 319 19.56 42.35 -4.69
N PRO A 320 20.43 42.35 -5.71
CA PRO A 320 21.21 43.54 -5.96
C PRO A 320 20.21 44.69 -6.09
N PRO A 321 20.46 45.83 -5.44
CA PRO A 321 19.55 46.97 -5.51
C PRO A 321 19.26 47.26 -6.99
N ALA A 322 18.00 47.61 -7.29
CA ALA A 322 17.59 47.96 -8.63
C ALA A 322 18.60 48.97 -9.23
N PRO A 323 18.99 48.88 -10.52
CA PRO A 323 20.11 49.65 -11.08
C PRO A 323 19.87 51.16 -11.20
N THR A 324 18.89 51.71 -10.48
CA THR A 324 18.39 53.06 -10.73
C THR A 324 18.56 54.04 -9.58
N ASP A 325 19.13 53.68 -8.43
CA ASP A 325 19.40 54.67 -7.37
C ASP A 325 20.62 54.36 -6.47
N THR A 326 21.76 53.96 -7.05
CA THR A 326 23.06 54.04 -6.35
C THR A 326 23.99 55.03 -7.05
N PRO A 327 24.24 56.23 -6.48
CA PRO A 327 25.34 57.10 -6.91
C PRO A 327 26.68 56.57 -6.39
N ALA A 328 26.98 55.30 -6.64
CA ALA A 328 28.16 54.61 -6.12
C ALA A 328 28.89 53.81 -7.21
N ALA A 329 29.32 54.50 -8.27
CA ALA A 329 30.45 54.07 -9.09
C ALA A 329 31.08 55.22 -9.89
N VAL A 330 31.10 56.44 -9.34
CA VAL A 330 32.17 57.38 -9.70
C VAL A 330 33.31 57.10 -8.72
N MET A 331 34.05 56.02 -8.95
CA MET A 331 35.35 55.87 -8.32
C MET A 331 36.26 56.95 -8.92
N ARG A 332 36.37 58.08 -8.23
CA ARG A 332 37.51 58.97 -8.41
C ARG A 332 38.73 58.18 -7.97
N THR A 333 39.49 57.66 -8.92
CA THR A 333 40.81 57.09 -8.67
C THR A 333 41.64 58.15 -7.95
N MET A 334 42.09 57.87 -6.73
CA MET A 334 43.06 58.74 -6.07
C MET A 334 44.36 58.74 -6.89
N PRO A 335 45.08 59.88 -6.99
CA PRO A 335 46.34 59.91 -7.73
C PRO A 335 47.36 58.97 -7.06
N VAL A 336 47.76 57.94 -7.79
CA VAL A 336 48.82 57.02 -7.39
C VAL A 336 50.16 57.72 -7.65
N ALA A 337 51.07 57.69 -6.67
CA ALA A 337 52.40 58.25 -6.84
C ALA A 337 53.23 57.38 -7.81
N MET A 338 53.82 58.00 -8.83
CA MET A 338 54.64 57.33 -9.88
C MET A 338 55.95 56.69 -9.37
N THR A 339 56.22 56.72 -8.07
CA THR A 339 57.46 56.24 -7.46
C THR A 339 57.23 55.11 -6.45
N ASP A 340 56.04 54.53 -6.40
CA ASP A 340 55.73 53.42 -5.48
C ASP A 340 56.33 52.10 -6.01
N PRO A 341 57.37 51.53 -5.36
CA PRO A 341 58.03 50.31 -5.81
C PRO A 341 57.19 49.05 -5.59
N GLU A 342 56.07 49.11 -4.86
CA GLU A 342 55.16 47.96 -4.71
C GLU A 342 54.30 47.71 -5.96
N LEU A 343 54.25 48.64 -6.91
CA LEU A 343 53.42 48.58 -8.12
C LEU A 343 54.19 48.25 -9.42
N ASP A 344 55.49 47.93 -9.34
CA ASP A 344 56.36 47.49 -10.44
C ASP A 344 55.88 46.17 -11.08
N GLY A 345 55.08 45.37 -10.37
CA GLY A 345 54.53 44.13 -10.90
C GLY A 345 55.54 42.98 -10.98
N GLY A 346 56.74 43.14 -10.43
CA GLY A 346 57.78 42.10 -10.38
C GLY A 346 57.50 40.90 -9.46
N SER A 347 56.43 40.95 -8.67
CA SER A 347 56.07 39.91 -7.68
C SER A 347 54.90 39.00 -8.09
N ALA A 348 54.24 39.26 -9.21
CA ALA A 348 53.07 38.49 -9.66
C ALA A 348 53.36 37.68 -10.94
N LEU A 349 53.12 36.38 -10.89
CA LEU A 349 53.13 35.50 -12.07
C LEU A 349 51.88 35.78 -12.94
N LEU A 350 52.01 35.57 -14.26
CA LEU A 350 51.02 35.96 -15.29
C LEU A 350 49.59 35.44 -15.05
N ASP A 351 49.42 34.40 -14.24
CA ASP A 351 48.14 33.73 -13.94
C ASP A 351 47.41 34.31 -12.71
N GLY A 352 48.04 35.24 -11.98
CA GLY A 352 47.49 35.88 -10.77
C GLY A 352 46.88 37.27 -10.98
N MET A 353 46.87 37.79 -12.21
CA MET A 353 46.29 39.09 -12.49
C MET A 353 44.76 39.00 -12.50
N PRO A 354 44.03 39.85 -11.74
CA PRO A 354 42.59 39.93 -11.89
C PRO A 354 42.28 40.27 -13.34
N GLY A 355 41.54 39.38 -14.02
CA GLY A 355 41.18 39.56 -15.42
C GLY A 355 40.60 40.96 -15.61
N SER A 356 41.18 41.73 -16.54
CA SER A 356 40.68 43.06 -16.86
C SER A 356 39.20 42.93 -17.18
N ALA A 357 38.33 43.53 -16.35
CA ALA A 357 36.91 43.55 -16.60
C ALA A 357 36.69 44.19 -17.97
N SER A 358 36.34 43.37 -18.96
CA SER A 358 35.97 43.85 -20.29
C SER A 358 34.79 44.79 -20.11
N MET A 359 34.94 46.05 -20.52
CA MET A 359 33.81 47.00 -20.60
C MET A 359 32.77 46.56 -21.64
N VAL A 360 33.06 45.55 -22.46
CA VAL A 360 32.12 44.96 -23.42
C VAL A 360 31.36 43.84 -22.74
N ARG A 361 30.07 44.08 -22.48
CA ARG A 361 29.10 43.08 -21.98
C ARG A 361 29.09 41.85 -22.88
N SER A 362 29.07 40.66 -22.28
CA SER A 362 29.00 39.41 -23.04
C SER A 362 27.63 39.23 -23.72
N PRO A 363 27.51 38.41 -24.77
CA PRO A 363 26.22 38.08 -25.38
C PRO A 363 25.22 37.49 -24.38
N ARG A 364 25.69 36.76 -23.36
CA ARG A 364 24.85 36.24 -22.27
C ARG A 364 24.29 37.37 -21.42
N ASP A 365 25.11 38.36 -21.08
CA ASP A 365 24.67 39.51 -20.26
C ASP A 365 23.61 40.33 -20.98
N ARG A 366 23.75 40.52 -22.30
CA ARG A 366 22.73 41.22 -23.12
C ARG A 366 21.41 40.46 -23.19
N LEU A 367 21.45 39.13 -23.21
CA LEU A 367 20.23 38.31 -23.20
C LEU A 367 19.52 38.38 -21.84
N VAL A 368 20.28 38.28 -20.75
CA VAL A 368 19.72 38.23 -19.39
C VAL A 368 19.21 39.61 -18.94
N VAL A 369 19.95 40.68 -19.24
CA VAL A 369 19.62 42.04 -18.77
C VAL A 369 18.70 42.77 -19.73
N ASP A 370 19.00 42.74 -21.04
CA ASP A 370 18.32 43.56 -22.03
C ASP A 370 17.29 42.76 -22.86
N GLY A 371 17.19 41.43 -22.65
CA GLY A 371 16.31 40.55 -23.42
C GLY A 371 16.73 40.40 -24.89
N MET A 372 17.93 40.85 -25.26
CA MET A 372 18.39 40.86 -26.65
C MET A 372 19.19 39.60 -26.98
N LEU A 373 18.69 38.84 -27.96
CA LEU A 373 19.43 37.74 -28.55
C LEU A 373 20.55 38.28 -29.47
N PRO A 374 21.74 37.66 -29.48
CA PRO A 374 22.78 38.01 -30.44
C PRO A 374 22.31 37.70 -31.87
N GLU A 375 22.82 38.47 -32.83
CA GLU A 375 22.55 38.21 -34.25
C GLU A 375 23.02 36.81 -34.63
N ALA A 376 22.18 36.08 -35.37
CA ALA A 376 22.49 34.71 -35.77
C ALA A 376 23.71 34.72 -36.71
N PRO A 377 24.68 33.79 -36.54
CA PRO A 377 25.82 33.68 -37.45
C PRO A 377 25.37 33.53 -38.92
N GLU A 378 26.12 34.15 -39.83
CA GLU A 378 25.89 33.94 -41.26
C GLU A 378 26.05 32.44 -41.59
N ASN A 379 25.13 31.89 -42.38
CA ASN A 379 25.07 30.48 -42.83
C ASN A 379 24.53 29.44 -41.82
N ARG A 380 23.86 29.84 -40.73
CA ARG A 380 23.04 28.92 -39.91
C ARG A 380 21.81 28.44 -40.72
N ALA A 381 21.53 27.13 -40.69
CA ALA A 381 20.46 26.50 -41.47
C ALA A 381 19.03 26.99 -41.12
N ASP A 382 18.87 27.56 -39.93
CA ASP A 382 17.65 28.17 -39.36
C ASP A 382 17.68 29.71 -39.38
N ASN A 383 18.66 30.33 -40.05
CA ASN A 383 18.71 31.79 -40.24
C ASN A 383 17.90 32.19 -41.49
N TYR A 384 16.66 32.63 -41.30
CA TYR A 384 15.75 33.05 -42.37
C TYR A 384 15.84 34.56 -42.72
N ALA A 385 16.88 35.26 -42.24
CA ALA A 385 17.07 36.68 -42.54
C ALA A 385 17.45 36.88 -44.02
N TRP A 386 16.74 37.79 -44.71
CA TRP A 386 17.02 38.11 -46.11
C TRP A 386 18.34 38.89 -46.25
N PRO A 387 19.22 38.59 -47.22
CA PRO A 387 20.47 39.33 -47.40
C PRO A 387 20.19 40.82 -47.59
N ARG A 388 20.80 41.68 -46.77
CA ARG A 388 20.72 43.13 -46.97
C ARG A 388 21.46 43.48 -48.27
N ALA A 389 20.78 44.15 -49.20
CA ALA A 389 21.40 44.63 -50.43
C ALA A 389 22.57 45.57 -50.09
N ARG A 390 23.75 45.31 -50.66
CA ARG A 390 24.92 46.16 -50.48
C ARG A 390 24.63 47.55 -51.06
N GLN A 391 24.77 48.60 -50.26
CA GLN A 391 24.97 49.97 -50.75
C GLN A 391 26.47 50.26 -50.84
#